data_AF-A0A9W6V3S8-F1
#
_entry.id   AF-A0A9W6V3S8-F1
#
_cell.length_a   1.000
_cell.length_b   1.000
_cell.length_c   1.000
_cell.angle_alpha   90.00
_cell.angle_beta   90.00
_cell.angle_gamma   90.00
#
_symmetry.space_group_name_H-M   'P 1'
#
loop_
_entity.id
_entity.type
_entity.pdbx_description
1 polymer ?
#
loop_
_entity_poly.entity_id
_entity_poly.type
_entity_poly.pdbx_seq_one_letter_code
_entity_poly.pdbx_strand_id
1 'polypeptide(L)'
;MNARLTVHLIASLALALVLVFTGAAIGGPALALLGLVLWYVLESLVKALLPPSFLPGVEDAQATSAVYRGWAAKLVAGTAPARKRTPAGDAARLAAGVPLCLLSFGVHDGSQTLGHLLLRRTPDGGTALAWRGRGKNAGTRPIDPPVPTFRPGREQLNPTQARLGYTSSVQFGGDTYWLRGHDAELLQLLLAPKAPAAPVTA
;
A
#
# COMPACT_ATOMS: atom_id res chain seq x y z
N MET A 1 11.29 -14.31 -14.29
CA MET A 1 11.76 -14.11 -12.90
C MET A 1 13.18 -13.56 -12.97
N ASN A 2 13.51 -12.47 -12.28
CA ASN A 2 14.84 -11.84 -12.40
C ASN A 2 15.89 -12.71 -11.70
N ALA A 3 16.87 -13.22 -12.43
CA ALA A 3 17.90 -14.14 -11.91
C ALA A 3 18.63 -13.60 -10.68
N ARG A 4 18.82 -12.27 -10.60
CA ARG A 4 19.47 -11.60 -9.47
C ARG A 4 18.67 -11.69 -8.17
N LEU A 5 17.34 -11.61 -8.26
CA LEU A 5 16.42 -11.77 -7.13
C LEU A 5 16.36 -13.23 -6.65
N THR A 6 16.44 -14.18 -7.58
CA THR A 6 16.50 -15.61 -7.24
C THR A 6 17.79 -15.95 -6.50
N VAL A 7 18.93 -15.43 -6.95
CA VAL A 7 20.22 -15.60 -6.25
C VAL A 7 20.19 -15.00 -4.85
N HIS A 8 19.63 -13.79 -4.69
CA HIS A 8 19.49 -13.17 -3.37
C HIS A 8 18.59 -13.97 -2.42
N LEU A 9 17.44 -14.47 -2.91
CA LEU A 9 16.54 -15.31 -2.12
C LEU A 9 17.23 -16.60 -1.65
N ILE A 10 17.96 -17.27 -2.53
CA ILE A 10 18.70 -18.51 -2.20
C ILE A 10 19.78 -18.22 -1.17
N ALA A 11 20.56 -17.15 -1.36
CA ALA A 11 21.61 -16.77 -0.42
C ALA A 11 21.05 -16.38 0.96
N SER A 12 19.95 -15.63 0.99
CA SER A 12 19.30 -15.22 2.25
C SER A 12 18.70 -16.42 2.99
N LEU A 13 18.06 -17.34 2.27
CA LEU A 13 17.52 -18.57 2.87
C LEU A 13 18.64 -19.47 3.42
N ALA A 14 19.73 -19.64 2.68
CA ALA A 14 20.89 -20.40 3.14
C ALA A 14 21.47 -19.78 4.43
N LEU A 15 21.60 -18.46 4.48
CA LEU A 15 22.08 -17.75 5.66
C LEU A 15 21.14 -17.88 6.86
N ALA A 16 19.82 -17.79 6.64
CA ALA A 16 18.81 -18.01 7.68
C ALA A 16 18.94 -19.41 8.30
N LEU A 17 19.03 -20.44 7.45
CA LEU A 17 19.14 -21.82 7.90
C LEU A 17 20.45 -22.05 8.66
N VAL A 18 21.57 -21.53 8.17
CA VAL A 18 22.86 -21.62 8.88
C VAL A 18 22.78 -20.99 10.26
N LEU A 19 22.23 -19.78 10.38
CA LEU A 19 22.10 -19.09 11.67
C LEU A 19 21.17 -19.84 12.64
N VAL A 20 20.05 -20.36 12.15
CA VAL A 20 19.08 -21.12 12.96
C VAL A 20 19.68 -22.45 13.44
N PHE A 21 20.28 -23.24 12.54
CA PHE A 21 20.85 -24.54 12.91
C PHE A 21 22.11 -24.41 13.75
N THR A 22 22.95 -23.41 13.51
CA THR A 22 24.13 -23.13 14.35
C THR A 22 23.71 -22.68 15.73
N GLY A 23 22.70 -21.79 15.85
CA GLY A 23 22.12 -21.41 17.13
C GLY A 23 21.53 -22.61 17.87
N ALA A 24 20.77 -23.46 17.18
CA ALA A 24 20.21 -24.69 17.74
C ALA A 24 21.29 -25.65 18.27
N ALA A 25 22.38 -25.84 17.52
CA ALA A 25 23.47 -26.74 17.89
C ALA A 25 24.28 -26.24 19.10
N ILE A 26 24.45 -24.92 19.24
CA ILE A 26 25.29 -24.33 20.31
C ILE A 26 24.53 -24.18 21.62
N GLY A 27 23.24 -23.81 21.59
CA GLY A 27 22.48 -23.52 22.82
C GLY A 27 20.99 -23.75 22.69
N GLY A 28 20.60 -24.66 21.81
CA GLY A 28 19.22 -25.14 21.70
C GLY A 28 18.25 -24.11 21.11
N PRO A 29 16.94 -24.32 21.32
CA PRO A 29 15.89 -23.61 20.58
C PRO A 29 15.85 -22.10 20.83
N ALA A 30 16.33 -21.64 22.00
CA ALA A 30 16.40 -20.20 22.29
C ALA A 30 17.43 -19.48 21.41
N LEU A 31 18.61 -20.07 21.21
CA LEU A 31 19.62 -19.51 20.30
C LEU A 31 19.24 -19.70 18.82
N ALA A 32 18.46 -20.73 18.49
CA ALA A 32 17.88 -20.89 17.16
C ALA A 32 16.93 -19.72 16.81
N LEU A 33 16.07 -19.32 17.75
CA LEU A 33 15.19 -18.15 17.62
C LEU A 33 16.00 -16.85 17.51
N LEU A 34 17.08 -16.71 18.29
CA LEU A 34 17.98 -15.57 18.17
C LEU A 34 18.62 -15.49 16.77
N GLY A 35 19.05 -16.63 16.20
CA GLY A 35 19.55 -16.73 14.83
C GLY A 35 18.54 -16.24 13.78
N LEU A 36 17.27 -16.57 13.96
CA LEU A 36 16.19 -16.08 13.10
C LEU A 36 15.99 -14.55 13.21
N VAL A 37 16.06 -14.00 14.42
CA VAL A 37 15.96 -12.54 14.66
C VAL A 37 17.15 -11.81 14.04
N LEU A 38 18.37 -12.33 14.23
CA LEU A 38 19.60 -11.79 13.63
C LEU A 38 19.51 -11.78 12.10
N TRP A 39 19.08 -12.90 11.50
CA TRP A 39 18.86 -12.97 10.06
C TRP A 39 17.86 -11.90 9.60
N TYR A 40 16.73 -11.74 10.30
CA TYR A 40 15.71 -10.77 9.93
C TYR A 40 16.24 -9.33 9.94
N VAL A 41 17.03 -8.96 10.95
CA VAL A 41 17.67 -7.64 11.04
C VAL A 41 18.68 -7.45 9.92
N LEU A 42 19.53 -8.46 9.67
CA LEU A 42 20.55 -8.40 8.62
C LEU A 42 19.93 -8.28 7.23
N GLU A 43 18.90 -9.07 6.93
CA GLU A 43 18.13 -9.01 5.68
C GLU A 43 17.50 -7.63 5.48
N SER A 44 16.96 -7.05 6.56
CA SER A 44 16.40 -5.69 6.53
C SER A 44 17.48 -4.63 6.24
N LEU A 45 18.66 -4.77 6.83
CA LEU A 45 19.81 -3.89 6.61
C LEU A 45 20.33 -4.00 5.17
N VAL A 46 20.49 -5.22 4.65
CA VAL A 46 20.92 -5.48 3.27
C VAL A 46 19.92 -4.84 2.30
N LYS A 47 18.62 -5.03 2.51
CA LYS A 47 17.58 -4.39 1.69
C LYS A 47 17.62 -2.87 1.77
N ALA A 48 17.95 -2.29 2.93
CA ALA A 48 18.08 -0.85 3.10
C ALA A 48 19.32 -0.28 2.38
N LEU A 49 20.37 -1.08 2.20
CA LEU A 49 21.63 -0.68 1.54
C LEU A 49 21.66 -0.99 0.04
N LEU A 50 20.77 -1.85 -0.45
CA LEU A 50 20.68 -2.17 -1.87
C LEU A 50 20.12 -0.99 -2.68
N PRO A 51 20.66 -0.71 -3.87
CA PRO A 51 20.11 0.32 -4.76
C PRO A 51 18.64 0.01 -5.10
N PRO A 52 17.78 1.03 -5.31
CA PRO A 52 16.38 0.84 -5.69
C PRO A 52 16.18 -0.07 -6.92
N SER A 53 17.15 -0.14 -7.83
CA SER A 53 17.15 -1.05 -8.99
C SER A 53 17.27 -2.54 -8.65
N PHE A 54 17.79 -2.89 -7.47
CA PHE A 54 17.83 -4.26 -6.92
C PHE A 54 16.53 -4.65 -6.20
N LEU A 55 15.74 -3.66 -5.82
CA LEU A 55 14.40 -3.80 -5.27
C LEU A 55 13.42 -3.08 -6.20
N PRO A 56 13.13 -3.64 -7.41
CA PRO A 56 12.26 -3.02 -8.41
C PRO A 56 10.78 -2.89 -7.98
N GLY A 57 10.50 -3.01 -6.68
CA GLY A 57 9.23 -2.76 -6.01
C GLY A 57 9.28 -1.55 -5.07
N VAL A 58 10.11 -0.54 -5.32
CA VAL A 58 10.10 0.72 -4.56
C VAL A 58 9.87 1.95 -5.45
N GLU A 59 10.13 1.85 -6.76
CA GLU A 59 9.48 2.73 -7.74
C GLU A 59 8.02 2.26 -7.83
N ASP A 60 7.11 3.11 -7.35
CA ASP A 60 5.64 2.96 -7.32
C ASP A 60 5.02 1.97 -6.31
N ALA A 61 5.75 0.99 -5.78
CA ALA A 61 5.23 0.07 -4.76
C ALA A 61 5.45 0.59 -3.33
N GLN A 62 4.85 1.74 -2.99
CA GLN A 62 4.78 2.21 -1.61
C GLN A 62 3.38 2.06 -1.00
N ALA A 63 3.17 0.94 -0.30
CA ALA A 63 2.27 0.82 0.86
C ALA A 63 0.77 1.06 0.65
N THR A 64 0.20 0.65 -0.49
CA THR A 64 -1.26 0.62 -0.64
C THR A 64 -1.77 -0.75 -1.07
N SER A 65 -2.96 -1.10 -0.56
CA SER A 65 -3.80 -2.25 -0.93
C SER A 65 -3.40 -3.68 -0.45
N ALA A 66 -2.98 -3.91 0.80
CA ALA A 66 -3.10 -5.25 1.37
C ALA A 66 -3.48 -5.25 2.85
N VAL A 67 -4.68 -5.78 3.10
CA VAL A 67 -5.09 -6.53 4.30
C VAL A 67 -4.29 -6.17 5.55
N TYR A 68 -4.78 -5.16 6.25
CA TYR A 68 -4.26 -4.77 7.55
C TYR A 68 -4.62 -5.86 8.58
N ARG A 69 -3.78 -6.88 8.77
CA ARG A 69 -3.83 -7.78 9.93
C ARG A 69 -2.43 -8.23 10.35
N GLY A 70 -1.82 -7.48 11.26
CA GLY A 70 -0.71 -7.94 12.11
C GLY A 70 0.70 -7.79 11.55
N TRP A 71 1.68 -8.00 12.44
CA TRP A 71 3.11 -7.96 12.15
C TRP A 71 3.52 -9.01 11.09
N ALA A 72 2.85 -10.15 11.07
CA ALA A 72 3.07 -11.22 10.08
C ALA A 72 2.71 -10.78 8.64
N ALA A 73 1.67 -9.97 8.44
CA ALA A 73 1.33 -9.44 7.12
C ALA A 73 2.37 -8.44 6.61
N LYS A 74 3.00 -7.67 7.51
CA LYS A 74 4.15 -6.80 7.18
C LYS A 74 5.37 -7.61 6.74
N LEU A 75 5.64 -8.72 7.44
CA LEU A 75 6.69 -9.68 7.08
C LEU A 75 6.46 -10.28 5.69
N VAL A 76 5.25 -10.79 5.42
CA VAL A 76 4.89 -11.37 4.11
C VAL A 76 4.97 -10.31 2.99
N ALA A 77 4.57 -9.07 3.26
CA ALA A 77 4.73 -7.98 2.30
C ALA A 77 6.21 -7.62 2.05
N GLY A 78 7.09 -7.76 3.05
CA GLY A 78 8.53 -7.52 2.93
C GLY A 78 9.34 -8.70 2.36
N THR A 79 8.74 -9.89 2.26
CA THR A 79 9.38 -11.11 1.74
C THR A 79 8.79 -11.60 0.42
N ALA A 80 7.57 -11.19 0.06
CA ALA A 80 7.00 -11.54 -1.24
C ALA A 80 7.77 -10.82 -2.35
N PRO A 81 8.30 -11.54 -3.37
CA PRO A 81 8.85 -10.90 -4.55
C PRO A 81 7.76 -10.02 -5.15
N ALA A 82 8.04 -8.72 -5.21
CA ALA A 82 7.08 -7.68 -5.57
C ALA A 82 6.37 -8.03 -6.88
N ARG A 83 5.13 -8.55 -6.78
CA ARG A 83 4.18 -8.44 -7.89
C ARG A 83 4.02 -6.94 -8.08
N LYS A 84 4.42 -6.41 -9.24
CA LYS A 84 4.12 -5.03 -9.62
C LYS A 84 2.63 -4.81 -9.39
N ARG A 85 2.27 -3.98 -8.41
CA ARG A 85 0.88 -3.58 -8.19
C ARG A 85 0.58 -2.51 -9.21
N THR A 86 -0.43 -2.75 -10.03
CA THR A 86 -0.95 -1.78 -10.98
C THR A 86 -2.33 -1.35 -10.52
N PRO A 87 -2.79 -0.12 -10.81
CA PRO A 87 -4.15 0.31 -10.48
C PRO A 87 -5.21 -0.66 -11.01
N ALA A 88 -5.01 -1.17 -12.23
CA ALA A 88 -5.89 -2.18 -12.83
C ALA A 88 -5.91 -3.51 -12.04
N GLY A 89 -4.75 -3.98 -11.58
CA GLY A 89 -4.66 -5.20 -10.77
C GLY A 89 -5.33 -5.06 -9.40
N ASP A 90 -5.20 -3.90 -8.77
CA ASP A 90 -5.87 -3.61 -7.50
C ASP A 90 -7.39 -3.44 -7.69
N ALA A 91 -7.83 -2.80 -8.76
CA ALA A 91 -9.24 -2.76 -9.11
C ALA A 91 -9.84 -4.14 -9.36
N ALA A 92 -9.12 -5.05 -10.04
CA ALA A 92 -9.54 -6.43 -10.22
C ALA A 92 -9.70 -7.17 -8.88
N ARG A 93 -8.80 -6.92 -7.92
CA ARG A 93 -8.91 -7.48 -6.56
C ARG A 93 -10.15 -6.95 -5.84
N LEU A 94 -10.43 -5.66 -5.95
CA LEU A 94 -11.65 -5.08 -5.39
C LEU A 94 -12.91 -5.66 -6.04
N ALA A 95 -12.89 -5.86 -7.36
CA ALA A 95 -13.97 -6.51 -8.10
C ALA A 95 -14.19 -7.96 -7.64
N ALA A 96 -13.12 -8.67 -7.28
CA ALA A 96 -13.16 -10.00 -6.66
C ALA A 96 -13.56 -9.99 -5.17
N GLY A 97 -13.98 -8.84 -4.62
CA GLY A 97 -14.45 -8.70 -3.25
C GLY A 97 -13.37 -8.46 -2.19
N VAL A 98 -12.11 -8.27 -2.59
CA VAL A 98 -11.02 -7.98 -1.66
C VAL A 98 -11.09 -6.50 -1.23
N PRO A 99 -11.28 -6.19 0.06
CA PRO A 99 -11.32 -4.81 0.52
C PRO A 99 -9.92 -4.17 0.40
N LEU A 100 -9.89 -2.91 -0.06
CA LEU A 100 -8.66 -2.15 -0.21
C LEU A 100 -8.58 -1.02 0.82
N CYS A 101 -7.35 -0.62 1.12
CA CYS A 101 -7.03 0.44 2.06
C CYS A 101 -5.91 1.28 1.47
N LEU A 102 -6.16 2.57 1.29
CA LEU A 102 -5.24 3.54 0.73
C LEU A 102 -4.82 4.49 1.86
N LEU A 103 -3.51 4.63 2.07
CA LEU A 103 -3.00 5.58 3.04
C LEU A 103 -3.14 6.98 2.45
N SER A 104 -3.69 7.93 3.21
CA SER A 104 -3.89 9.29 2.71
C SER A 104 -3.86 10.32 3.83
N PHE A 105 -3.62 11.57 3.46
CA PHE A 105 -3.82 12.71 4.37
C PHE A 105 -5.19 13.35 4.08
N GLY A 106 -6.14 13.18 5.00
CA GLY A 106 -7.46 13.81 4.93
C GLY A 106 -7.44 15.20 5.54
N VAL A 107 -8.04 16.16 4.85
CA VAL A 107 -8.23 17.54 5.30
C VAL A 107 -9.69 17.73 5.64
N HIS A 108 -9.95 17.95 6.93
CA HIS A 108 -11.28 18.15 7.52
C HIS A 108 -11.25 19.42 8.35
N ASP A 109 -12.17 20.35 8.11
CA ASP A 109 -12.28 21.62 8.85
C ASP A 109 -10.96 22.41 8.95
N GLY A 110 -10.10 22.30 7.92
CA GLY A 110 -8.78 22.93 7.87
C GLY A 110 -7.65 22.14 8.54
N SER A 111 -7.94 21.07 9.26
CA SER A 111 -6.94 20.17 9.88
C SER A 111 -6.57 19.03 8.94
N GLN A 112 -5.27 18.77 8.80
CA GLN A 112 -4.76 17.65 8.00
C GLN A 112 -4.36 16.48 8.91
N THR A 113 -4.92 15.29 8.66
CA THR A 113 -4.67 14.08 9.45
C THR A 113 -4.33 12.89 8.58
N LEU A 114 -3.36 12.09 9.02
CA LEU A 114 -3.04 10.82 8.37
C LEU A 114 -4.10 9.78 8.71
N GLY A 115 -4.49 8.98 7.73
CA GLY A 115 -5.47 7.92 7.89
C GLY A 115 -5.62 7.09 6.62
N HIS A 116 -6.77 6.47 6.48
CA HIS A 116 -7.04 5.50 5.44
C HIS A 116 -8.35 5.75 4.72
N LEU A 117 -8.29 5.78 3.38
CA LEU A 117 -9.47 5.55 2.55
C LEU A 117 -9.69 4.04 2.40
N LEU A 118 -10.86 3.58 2.83
CA LEU A 118 -11.28 2.19 2.80
C LEU A 118 -12.22 2.00 1.62
N LEU A 119 -11.90 1.04 0.75
CA LEU A 119 -12.70 0.71 -0.43
C LEU A 119 -13.27 -0.69 -0.28
N ARG A 120 -14.57 -0.82 -0.51
CA ARG A 120 -15.27 -2.11 -0.50
C ARG A 120 -16.20 -2.18 -1.69
N ARG A 121 -16.31 -3.37 -2.29
CA ARG A 121 -17.33 -3.65 -3.30
C ARG A 121 -18.72 -3.60 -2.63
N THR A 122 -19.66 -2.88 -3.21
CA THR A 122 -21.06 -2.94 -2.78
C THR A 122 -21.76 -4.17 -3.37
N PRO A 123 -22.87 -4.64 -2.78
CA PRO A 123 -23.67 -5.73 -3.36
C PRO A 123 -24.09 -5.45 -4.80
N ASP A 124 -24.35 -4.18 -5.13
CA ASP A 124 -24.80 -3.73 -6.46
C ASP A 124 -23.64 -3.63 -7.49
N GLY A 125 -22.44 -4.07 -7.12
CA GLY A 125 -21.28 -3.98 -8.00
C GLY A 125 -20.68 -2.57 -8.14
N GLY A 126 -21.02 -1.66 -7.22
CA GLY A 126 -20.35 -0.38 -7.05
C GLY A 126 -19.16 -0.46 -6.10
N THR A 127 -18.61 0.70 -5.75
CA THR A 127 -17.53 0.85 -4.77
C THR A 127 -17.99 1.77 -3.65
N ALA A 128 -18.10 1.24 -2.44
CA ALA A 128 -18.29 2.02 -1.22
C ALA A 128 -16.94 2.56 -0.73
N LEU A 129 -16.96 3.82 -0.27
CA LEU A 129 -15.80 4.52 0.23
C LEU A 129 -16.03 4.97 1.67
N ALA A 130 -15.01 4.86 2.52
CA ALA A 130 -15.04 5.39 3.87
C ALA A 130 -13.67 5.94 4.27
N TRP A 131 -13.66 6.92 5.16
CA TRP A 131 -12.46 7.44 5.79
C TRP A 131 -12.29 6.86 7.20
N ARG A 132 -11.05 6.56 7.57
CA ARG A 132 -10.68 6.23 8.94
C ARG A 132 -9.38 6.91 9.32
N GLY A 133 -9.43 7.83 10.27
CA GLY A 133 -8.22 8.47 10.82
C GLY A 133 -7.27 7.46 11.47
N ARG A 134 -6.03 7.88 11.71
CA ARG A 134 -5.04 7.07 12.44
C ARG A 134 -5.22 7.25 13.95
N GLY A 135 -5.58 6.18 14.66
CA GLY A 135 -5.69 6.18 16.12
C GLY A 135 -6.50 5.01 16.67
N LYS A 136 -6.30 4.66 17.94
CA LYS A 136 -7.00 3.53 18.60
C LYS A 136 -8.52 3.75 18.67
N ASN A 137 -8.95 5.01 18.72
CA ASN A 137 -10.36 5.42 18.80
C ASN A 137 -10.85 6.11 17.52
N ALA A 138 -10.09 6.04 16.42
CA ALA A 138 -10.52 6.65 15.16
C ALA A 138 -11.69 5.86 14.57
N GLY A 139 -12.87 6.48 14.60
CA GLY A 139 -14.08 5.99 13.97
C GLY A 139 -13.93 5.88 12.45
N THR A 140 -14.73 5.00 11.86
CA THR A 140 -14.85 4.91 10.40
C THR A 140 -16.04 5.74 9.97
N ARG A 141 -15.81 6.71 9.08
CA ARG A 141 -16.83 7.61 8.57
C ARG A 141 -17.09 7.29 7.09
N PRO A 142 -18.31 6.85 6.73
CA PRO A 142 -18.69 6.67 5.32
C PRO A 142 -18.53 7.96 4.52
N ILE A 143 -18.19 7.85 3.24
CA ILE A 143 -18.17 8.95 2.28
C ILE A 143 -19.28 8.67 1.27
N ASP A 144 -20.38 9.40 1.39
CA ASP A 144 -21.59 9.24 0.57
C ASP A 144 -22.09 10.63 0.10
N PRO A 145 -22.22 10.88 -1.22
CA PRO A 145 -21.89 9.97 -2.32
C PRO A 145 -20.37 9.86 -2.56
N PRO A 146 -19.85 8.70 -2.99
CA PRO A 146 -18.43 8.50 -3.30
C PRO A 146 -18.06 9.09 -4.67
N VAL A 147 -18.44 10.34 -4.94
CA VAL A 147 -18.18 11.04 -6.20
C VAL A 147 -16.92 11.89 -6.06
N PRO A 148 -15.81 11.51 -6.71
CA PRO A 148 -14.55 12.24 -6.60
C PRO A 148 -14.52 13.46 -7.53
N THR A 149 -14.02 14.58 -7.01
CA THR A 149 -13.49 15.67 -7.84
C THR A 149 -11.97 15.59 -7.80
N PHE A 150 -11.35 15.12 -8.89
CA PHE A 150 -9.90 15.09 -9.02
C PHE A 150 -9.37 16.48 -9.34
N ARG A 151 -8.40 16.96 -8.58
CA ARG A 151 -7.76 18.25 -8.80
C ARG A 151 -6.25 18.05 -9.04
N PRO A 152 -5.87 17.58 -10.24
CA PRO A 152 -4.47 17.46 -10.61
C PRO A 152 -3.82 18.85 -10.61
N GLY A 153 -2.58 18.95 -10.13
CA GLY A 153 -1.81 20.20 -10.14
C GLY A 153 -2.10 21.17 -8.98
N ARG A 154 -3.01 20.85 -8.05
CA ARG A 154 -3.08 21.60 -6.78
C ARG A 154 -1.82 21.33 -5.98
N GLU A 155 -1.10 22.38 -5.62
CA GLU A 155 0.13 22.25 -4.83
C GLU A 155 -0.19 21.81 -3.40
N GLN A 156 0.53 20.79 -2.94
CA GLN A 156 0.46 20.32 -1.56
C GLN A 156 1.17 21.35 -0.66
N LEU A 157 0.40 22.01 0.20
CA LEU A 157 0.92 23.04 1.11
C LEU A 157 1.83 22.49 2.21
N ASN A 158 1.76 21.19 2.50
CA ASN A 158 2.65 20.55 3.45
C ASN A 158 3.90 19.95 2.76
N PRO A 159 5.09 20.55 2.89
CA PRO A 159 6.28 20.12 2.17
C PRO A 159 6.75 18.71 2.56
N THR A 160 6.48 18.28 3.79
CA THR A 160 6.81 16.92 4.24
C THR A 160 5.93 15.88 3.54
N GLN A 161 4.64 16.16 3.38
CA GLN A 161 3.72 15.26 2.68
C GLN A 161 4.04 15.18 1.18
N ALA A 162 4.38 16.31 0.57
CA ALA A 162 4.82 16.37 -0.82
C ALA A 162 6.08 15.51 -1.05
N ARG A 163 7.08 15.60 -0.15
CA ARG A 163 8.29 14.73 -0.19
C ARG A 163 7.99 13.25 -0.04
N LEU A 164 6.91 12.88 0.64
CA LEU A 164 6.43 11.50 0.80
C LEU A 164 5.56 11.01 -0.37
N GLY A 165 5.39 11.83 -1.42
CA GLY A 165 4.67 11.50 -2.64
C GLY A 165 3.16 11.79 -2.61
N TYR A 166 2.63 12.46 -1.58
CA TYR A 166 1.21 12.79 -1.48
C TYR A 166 0.88 14.10 -2.22
N THR A 167 0.93 14.03 -3.54
CA THR A 167 0.84 15.19 -4.44
C THR A 167 -0.49 15.27 -5.18
N SER A 168 -1.29 14.20 -5.19
CA SER A 168 -2.57 14.18 -5.89
C SER A 168 -3.71 14.46 -4.92
N SER A 169 -4.48 15.52 -5.17
CA SER A 169 -5.66 15.86 -4.35
C SER A 169 -6.96 15.35 -4.96
N VAL A 170 -7.76 14.68 -4.15
CA VAL A 170 -9.09 14.18 -4.49
C VAL A 170 -10.08 14.71 -3.47
N GLN A 171 -11.14 15.33 -3.94
CA GLN A 171 -12.17 15.90 -3.08
C GLN A 171 -13.44 15.06 -3.11
N PHE A 172 -14.03 14.83 -1.93
CA PHE A 172 -15.35 14.25 -1.78
C PHE A 172 -16.20 15.20 -0.92
N GLY A 173 -17.18 15.85 -1.53
CA GLY A 173 -17.94 16.93 -0.87
C GLY A 173 -17.01 18.06 -0.40
N GLY A 174 -17.05 18.38 0.90
CA GLY A 174 -16.18 19.40 1.51
C GLY A 174 -14.75 18.92 1.83
N ASP A 175 -14.52 17.61 1.87
CA ASP A 175 -13.27 17.04 2.36
C ASP A 175 -12.25 16.81 1.24
N THR A 176 -10.98 17.12 1.51
CA THR A 176 -9.87 16.87 0.56
C THR A 176 -9.00 15.74 1.07
N TYR A 177 -8.59 14.82 0.20
CA TYR A 177 -7.68 13.74 0.51
C TYR A 177 -6.46 13.82 -0.41
N TRP A 178 -5.28 13.79 0.18
CA TRP A 178 -4.02 13.77 -0.54
C TRP A 178 -3.50 12.35 -0.64
N LEU A 179 -3.25 11.94 -1.87
CA LEU A 179 -2.93 10.59 -2.30
C LEU A 179 -1.63 10.57 -3.10
N ARG A 180 -1.06 9.38 -3.19
CA ARG A 180 0.01 9.06 -4.13
C ARG A 180 -0.56 8.84 -5.52
N GLY A 181 0.28 8.95 -6.55
CA GLY A 181 -0.12 8.80 -7.95
C GLY A 181 -0.91 7.50 -8.20
N HIS A 182 -0.36 6.35 -7.79
CA HIS A 182 -1.02 5.04 -7.91
C HIS A 182 -2.43 5.00 -7.30
N ASP A 183 -2.61 5.57 -6.11
CA ASP A 183 -3.88 5.55 -5.40
C ASP A 183 -4.92 6.48 -6.03
N ALA A 184 -4.45 7.63 -6.53
CA ALA A 184 -5.29 8.55 -7.28
C ALA A 184 -5.74 7.91 -8.60
N GLU A 185 -4.85 7.24 -9.33
CA GLU A 185 -5.17 6.49 -10.55
C GLU A 185 -6.15 5.34 -10.26
N LEU A 186 -5.97 4.62 -9.16
CA LEU A 186 -6.91 3.58 -8.73
C LEU A 186 -8.30 4.16 -8.46
N LEU A 187 -8.39 5.28 -7.74
CA LEU A 187 -9.68 5.94 -7.52
C LEU A 187 -10.30 6.46 -8.82
N GLN A 188 -9.50 6.98 -9.76
CA GLN A 188 -10.01 7.37 -11.08
C GLN A 188 -10.62 6.17 -11.80
N LEU A 189 -9.92 5.04 -11.81
CA LEU A 189 -10.40 3.84 -12.50
C LEU A 189 -11.69 3.27 -11.86
N LEU A 190 -11.83 3.40 -10.54
CA LEU A 190 -12.96 2.84 -9.79
C LEU A 190 -14.19 3.75 -9.68
N LEU A 191 -13.98 5.07 -9.65
CA LEU A 191 -14.99 6.05 -9.27
C LEU A 191 -15.17 7.19 -10.28
N ALA A 192 -14.34 7.29 -11.33
CA ALA A 192 -14.57 8.31 -12.35
C ALA A 192 -15.94 8.10 -12.99
N PRO A 193 -16.71 9.17 -13.21
CA PRO A 193 -17.98 9.08 -13.92
C PRO A 193 -17.72 8.47 -15.30
N LYS A 194 -18.42 7.37 -15.61
CA LYS A 194 -18.37 6.76 -16.93
C LYS A 194 -18.79 7.84 -17.93
N ALA A 195 -17.92 8.20 -18.87
CA ALA A 195 -18.26 9.18 -19.90
C ALA A 195 -19.60 8.77 -20.54
N PRO A 196 -20.54 9.71 -20.77
CA PRO A 196 -21.76 9.39 -21.48
C PRO A 196 -21.36 8.78 -22.83
N ALA A 197 -21.95 7.62 -23.16
CA ALA A 197 -21.75 7.01 -24.47
C ALA A 197 -22.03 8.08 -25.53
N ALA A 198 -21.06 8.30 -26.43
CA ALA A 198 -21.22 9.26 -27.50
C ALA A 198 -22.55 8.98 -28.22
N PRO A 199 -23.38 10.01 -28.50
CA PRO A 199 -24.59 9.80 -29.25
C PRO A 199 -24.20 9.18 -30.59
N VAL A 200 -24.75 8.00 -30.86
CA VAL A 200 -24.68 7.38 -32.18
C VAL A 200 -25.46 8.32 -33.10
N THR A 201 -24.74 9.17 -33.83
CA THR A 201 -25.32 9.91 -34.96
C THR A 201 -25.78 8.87 -35.98
N ALA A 202 -27.09 8.79 -36.14
CA ALA A 202 -27.76 8.04 -37.19
C ALA A 202 -27.45 8.62 -38.58
#